data_AF-A0A7T8HM66-F1
#
_entry.id   AF-A0A7T8HM66-F1
#
_cell.length_a   1.000
_cell.length_b   1.000
_cell.length_c   1.000
_cell.angle_alpha   90.00
_cell.angle_beta   90.00
_cell.angle_gamma   90.00
#
_symmetry.space_group_name_H-M   'P 1'
#
loop_
_entity.id
_entity.type
_entity.pdbx_description
1 polymer ?
#
loop_
_entity_poly.entity_id
_entity_poly.type
_entity_poly.pdbx_seq_one_letter_code
_entity_poly.pdbx_strand_id
1 'polypeptide(L)'
;MESVNAALKKVADFTDALSSEQAVTASSLKPVLQLITEDLLLPAEEDTQLTCRLKEKMSGVLMDKYSASSTQKILAKTAFVDPRYKDIDISDEVKDEQMRAMTEMEREKTQRICLRKKRNTTPIPKRIRVDTEMSRYLQEEALDPHADPLVWWRDNNARFPVACKGSAQIPDNLRYKHSIGTCLQCSRKCRDIFQGIP
;
A
#
# COMPACT_ATOMS: atom_id res chain seq x y z
N MET A 1 -23.12 -23.33 -19.02
CA MET A 1 -23.41 -22.63 -17.74
C MET A 1 -22.28 -22.84 -16.72
N GLU A 2 -21.62 -24.00 -16.71
CA GLU A 2 -20.48 -24.31 -15.82
C GLU A 2 -19.29 -23.34 -15.94
N SER A 3 -18.90 -22.93 -17.15
CA SER A 3 -17.79 -21.97 -17.36
C SER A 3 -18.02 -20.61 -16.69
N VAL A 4 -19.25 -20.08 -16.76
CA VAL A 4 -19.62 -18.82 -16.09
C VAL A 4 -19.58 -18.97 -14.56
N ASN A 5 -20.10 -20.08 -14.03
CA ASN A 5 -20.06 -20.34 -12.59
C ASN A 5 -18.62 -20.52 -12.08
N ALA A 6 -17.74 -21.13 -12.87
CA ALA A 6 -16.32 -21.27 -12.51
C ALA A 6 -15.61 -19.91 -12.42
N ALA A 7 -15.86 -19.00 -13.36
CA ALA A 7 -15.30 -17.64 -13.34
C ALA A 7 -15.84 -16.81 -12.16
N LEU A 8 -17.17 -16.84 -11.94
CA LEU A 8 -17.80 -16.11 -10.84
C LEU A 8 -17.42 -16.66 -9.46
N LYS A 9 -17.18 -17.97 -9.34
CA LYS A 9 -16.74 -18.58 -8.08
C LYS A 9 -15.38 -18.06 -7.63
N LYS A 10 -14.40 -17.96 -8.54
CA LYS A 10 -13.09 -17.37 -8.21
C LYS A 10 -13.27 -15.95 -7.67
N VAL A 11 -14.05 -15.12 -8.34
CA VAL A 11 -14.33 -13.74 -7.91
C VAL A 11 -15.05 -13.68 -6.56
N ALA A 12 -15.97 -14.62 -6.29
CA ALA A 12 -16.65 -14.73 -5.00
C ALA A 12 -15.68 -15.08 -3.86
N ASP A 13 -14.87 -16.12 -4.04
CA ASP A 13 -13.85 -16.54 -3.05
C ASP A 13 -12.88 -15.38 -2.74
N PHE A 14 -12.51 -14.58 -3.75
CA PHE A 14 -11.70 -13.37 -3.55
C PHE A 14 -12.43 -12.25 -2.81
N THR A 15 -13.71 -12.04 -3.10
CA THR A 15 -14.51 -10.99 -2.44
C THR A 15 -14.71 -11.30 -0.96
N ASP A 16 -14.87 -12.57 -0.60
CA ASP A 16 -14.95 -13.00 0.80
C ASP A 16 -13.62 -12.76 1.53
N ALA A 17 -12.50 -13.05 0.88
CA ALA A 17 -11.18 -12.73 1.42
C ALA A 17 -10.98 -11.22 1.60
N LEU A 18 -11.37 -10.40 0.61
CA LEU A 18 -11.31 -8.92 0.66
C LEU A 18 -12.31 -8.30 1.65
N SER A 19 -13.37 -9.02 1.99
CA SER A 19 -14.37 -8.59 2.97
C SER A 19 -13.99 -8.99 4.39
N SER A 20 -12.93 -9.77 4.57
CA SER A 20 -12.41 -10.10 5.90
C SER A 20 -11.74 -8.88 6.53
N GLU A 21 -12.21 -8.50 7.71
CA GLU A 21 -11.68 -7.35 8.48
C GLU A 21 -10.26 -7.58 9.01
N GLN A 22 -9.78 -8.83 8.98
CA GLN A 22 -8.52 -9.21 9.62
C GLN A 22 -7.30 -9.13 8.71
N ALA A 23 -7.45 -9.22 7.38
CA ALA A 23 -6.31 -9.42 6.48
C ALA A 23 -6.14 -8.34 5.40
N VAL A 24 -7.15 -7.50 5.19
CA VAL A 24 -7.23 -6.66 3.99
C VAL A 24 -6.71 -5.27 4.29
N THR A 25 -5.65 -4.91 3.59
CA THR A 25 -4.90 -3.67 3.80
C THR A 25 -4.96 -2.87 2.52
N ALA A 26 -4.91 -1.54 2.59
CA ALA A 26 -4.92 -0.72 1.38
C ALA A 26 -3.77 -1.06 0.40
N SER A 27 -2.71 -1.69 0.90
CA SER A 27 -1.59 -2.22 0.13
C SER A 27 -1.91 -3.47 -0.69
N SER A 28 -2.90 -4.29 -0.31
CA SER A 28 -3.30 -5.47 -1.08
C SER A 28 -4.21 -5.14 -2.26
N LEU A 29 -4.80 -3.95 -2.29
CA LEU A 29 -5.75 -3.57 -3.33
C LEU A 29 -5.12 -3.47 -4.73
N LYS A 30 -3.89 -2.98 -4.85
CA LYS A 30 -3.17 -2.93 -6.14
C LYS A 30 -2.89 -4.34 -6.71
N PRO A 31 -2.23 -5.26 -5.97
CA PRO A 31 -2.00 -6.62 -6.48
C PRO A 31 -3.29 -7.36 -6.77
N VAL A 32 -4.32 -7.19 -5.93
CA VAL A 32 -5.61 -7.85 -6.16
C VAL A 32 -6.32 -7.29 -7.39
N LEU A 33 -6.29 -5.97 -7.60
CA LEU A 33 -6.87 -5.37 -8.80
C LEU A 33 -6.18 -5.92 -10.07
N GLN A 34 -4.85 -5.98 -10.08
CA GLN A 34 -4.08 -6.54 -11.20
C GLN A 34 -4.39 -8.02 -11.42
N LEU A 35 -4.40 -8.84 -10.37
CA LEU A 35 -4.75 -10.26 -10.47
C LEU A 35 -6.16 -10.45 -11.06
N ILE A 36 -7.13 -9.66 -10.62
CA ILE A 36 -8.51 -9.79 -11.11
C ILE A 36 -8.58 -9.41 -12.58
N THR A 37 -7.96 -8.31 -13.00
CA THR A 37 -8.14 -7.79 -14.36
C THR A 37 -7.18 -8.35 -15.40
N GLU A 38 -5.98 -8.74 -14.99
CA GLU A 38 -4.90 -9.19 -15.89
C GLU A 38 -4.81 -10.72 -15.96
N ASP A 39 -5.39 -11.46 -15.00
CA ASP A 39 -5.39 -12.93 -14.99
C ASP A 39 -6.82 -13.50 -14.95
N LEU A 40 -7.59 -13.23 -13.88
CA LEU A 40 -8.89 -13.90 -13.67
C LEU A 40 -9.97 -13.53 -14.69
N LEU A 41 -10.02 -12.26 -15.07
CA LEU A 41 -10.99 -11.72 -16.03
C LEU A 41 -10.36 -11.48 -17.41
N LEU A 42 -9.17 -12.00 -17.67
CA LEU A 42 -8.62 -11.97 -19.02
C LEU A 42 -9.43 -12.94 -19.90
N PRO A 43 -9.98 -12.49 -21.05
CA PRO A 43 -10.64 -13.39 -21.98
C PRO A 43 -9.65 -14.44 -22.49
N ALA A 44 -10.04 -15.71 -22.42
CA ALA A 44 -9.24 -16.84 -22.89
C ALA A 44 -9.80 -17.37 -24.22
N GLU A 45 -8.98 -18.05 -25.02
CA GLU A 45 -9.39 -18.60 -26.33
C GLU A 45 -10.49 -19.68 -26.17
N GLU A 46 -10.50 -20.38 -25.04
CA GLU A 46 -11.52 -21.37 -24.68
C GLU A 46 -12.84 -20.79 -24.16
N ASP A 47 -12.91 -19.47 -23.92
CA ASP A 47 -14.12 -18.85 -23.41
C ASP A 47 -15.22 -18.77 -24.49
N THR A 48 -16.46 -19.01 -24.06
CA THR A 48 -17.60 -18.72 -24.93
C THR A 48 -17.74 -17.21 -25.16
N GLN A 49 -18.33 -16.80 -26.28
CA GLN A 49 -18.58 -15.37 -26.57
C GLN A 49 -19.31 -14.64 -25.41
N LEU A 50 -20.24 -15.32 -24.74
CA LEU A 50 -20.93 -14.76 -23.57
C LEU A 50 -19.98 -14.57 -22.37
N THR A 51 -19.05 -15.49 -22.16
CA THR A 51 -18.06 -15.43 -21.07
C THR A 51 -17.03 -14.33 -21.33
N CYS A 52 -16.54 -14.18 -22.56
CA CYS A 52 -15.66 -13.06 -22.93
C CYS A 52 -16.34 -11.72 -22.67
N ARG A 53 -17.57 -11.53 -23.16
CA ARG A 53 -18.33 -10.29 -22.94
C ARG A 53 -18.58 -10.01 -21.47
N LEU A 54 -18.83 -11.04 -20.66
CA LEU A 54 -19.01 -10.89 -19.22
C LEU A 54 -17.72 -10.44 -18.54
N LYS A 55 -16.59 -11.11 -18.84
CA LYS A 55 -15.25 -10.76 -18.35
C LYS A 55 -14.87 -9.32 -18.71
N GLU A 56 -15.03 -8.93 -19.98
CA GLU A 56 -14.78 -7.57 -20.45
C GLU A 56 -15.62 -6.53 -19.70
N LYS A 57 -16.92 -6.80 -19.49
CA LYS A 57 -17.81 -5.91 -18.75
C LYS A 57 -17.41 -5.78 -17.29
N MET A 58 -17.05 -6.88 -16.63
CA MET A 58 -16.59 -6.88 -15.24
C MET A 58 -15.28 -6.12 -15.08
N SER A 59 -14.30 -6.37 -15.94
CA SER A 59 -13.02 -5.65 -15.97
C SER A 59 -13.23 -4.15 -16.23
N GLY A 60 -14.10 -3.79 -17.16
CA GLY A 60 -14.45 -2.40 -17.44
C GLY A 60 -15.02 -1.68 -16.22
N VAL A 61 -15.96 -2.30 -15.49
CA VAL A 61 -16.53 -1.72 -14.26
C VAL A 61 -15.46 -1.50 -13.18
N LEU A 62 -14.53 -2.44 -13.01
CA LEU A 62 -13.45 -2.32 -12.04
C LEU A 62 -12.46 -1.22 -12.44
N MET A 63 -12.03 -1.20 -13.69
CA MET A 63 -11.10 -0.17 -14.19
C MET A 63 -11.71 1.23 -14.09
N ASP A 64 -13.00 1.40 -14.43
CA ASP A 64 -13.69 2.68 -14.29
C ASP A 64 -13.76 3.13 -12.82
N LYS A 65 -14.08 2.21 -11.89
CA LYS A 65 -14.15 2.51 -10.45
C LYS A 65 -12.82 2.97 -9.86
N TYR A 66 -11.70 2.42 -10.33
CA TYR A 66 -10.36 2.76 -9.85
C TYR A 66 -9.58 3.66 -10.83
N SER A 67 -10.23 4.27 -11.81
CA SER A 67 -9.59 5.03 -12.89
C SER A 67 -8.90 6.31 -12.43
N ALA A 68 -9.33 6.88 -11.29
CA ALA A 68 -8.78 8.13 -10.78
C ALA A 68 -7.27 8.02 -10.53
N SER A 69 -6.48 8.92 -11.14
CA SER A 69 -5.02 8.94 -11.02
C SER A 69 -4.56 9.05 -9.56
N SER A 70 -5.26 9.84 -8.75
CA SER A 70 -5.00 9.95 -7.31
C SER A 70 -5.16 8.60 -6.59
N THR A 71 -6.22 7.84 -6.90
CA THR A 71 -6.47 6.51 -6.33
C THR A 71 -5.39 5.53 -6.79
N GLN A 72 -5.09 5.44 -8.08
CA GLN A 72 -4.03 4.55 -8.60
C GLN A 72 -2.66 4.86 -7.97
N LYS A 73 -2.32 6.14 -7.85
CA LYS A 73 -1.07 6.56 -7.18
C LYS A 73 -1.05 6.14 -5.71
N ILE A 74 -2.15 6.28 -4.98
CA ILE A 74 -2.22 5.85 -3.58
C ILE A 74 -2.07 4.33 -3.48
N LEU A 75 -2.81 3.55 -4.28
CA LEU A 75 -2.75 2.08 -4.28
C LEU A 75 -1.35 1.56 -4.63
N ALA A 76 -0.67 2.20 -5.58
CA ALA A 76 0.70 1.87 -5.94
C ALA A 76 1.68 2.20 -4.80
N LYS A 77 1.56 3.39 -4.19
CA LYS A 77 2.41 3.78 -3.05
C LYS A 77 2.19 2.87 -1.85
N THR A 78 0.95 2.48 -1.55
CA THR A 78 0.62 1.59 -0.43
C THR A 78 1.17 0.18 -0.64
N ALA A 79 1.09 -0.35 -1.86
CA ALA A 79 1.65 -1.65 -2.20
C ALA A 79 3.19 -1.65 -2.16
N PHE A 80 3.84 -0.60 -2.68
CA PHE A 80 5.29 -0.49 -2.71
C PHE A 80 5.93 -0.54 -1.30
N VAL A 81 5.29 0.11 -0.32
CA VAL A 81 5.77 0.14 1.08
C VAL A 81 5.31 -1.08 1.89
N ASP A 82 4.63 -2.04 1.28
CA ASP A 82 4.28 -3.30 1.91
C ASP A 82 5.34 -4.36 1.56
N PRO A 83 6.07 -4.91 2.55
CA PRO A 83 7.12 -5.91 2.32
C PRO A 83 6.64 -7.17 1.59
N ARG A 84 5.32 -7.45 1.60
CA ARG A 84 4.71 -8.58 0.88
C ARG A 84 4.61 -8.34 -0.63
N TYR A 85 4.53 -7.08 -1.04
CA TYR A 85 4.23 -6.69 -2.43
C TYR A 85 5.33 -5.85 -3.06
N LYS A 86 6.54 -5.82 -2.49
CA LYS A 86 7.64 -4.97 -2.99
C LYS A 86 8.08 -5.28 -4.43
N ASP A 87 7.81 -6.50 -4.91
CA ASP A 87 8.14 -6.95 -6.27
C ASP A 87 7.00 -6.71 -7.27
N ILE A 88 5.91 -6.06 -6.83
CA ILE A 88 4.79 -5.75 -7.72
C ILE A 88 5.20 -4.69 -8.76
N ASP A 89 4.77 -4.90 -10.00
CA ASP A 89 5.09 -3.98 -11.08
C ASP A 89 4.34 -2.65 -10.90
N ILE A 90 5.12 -1.64 -10.48
CA ILE A 90 4.67 -0.28 -10.25
C ILE A 90 5.57 0.64 -11.08
N SER A 91 4.95 1.62 -11.75
CA SER A 91 5.65 2.67 -12.49
C SER A 91 6.78 3.30 -11.67
N ASP A 92 7.95 3.42 -12.28
CA ASP A 92 9.13 4.04 -11.68
C ASP A 92 8.88 5.49 -11.24
N GLU A 93 7.95 6.21 -11.91
CA GLU A 93 7.52 7.54 -11.50
C GLU A 93 6.94 7.54 -10.07
N VAL A 94 6.13 6.53 -9.73
CA VAL A 94 5.49 6.42 -8.41
C VAL A 94 6.51 6.04 -7.34
N LYS A 95 7.47 5.16 -7.68
CA LYS A 95 8.59 4.78 -6.82
C LYS A 95 9.46 6.00 -6.51
N ASP A 96 9.79 6.78 -7.54
CA ASP A 96 10.58 8.01 -7.42
C ASP A 96 9.85 9.10 -6.61
N GLU A 97 8.56 9.33 -6.86
CA GLU A 97 7.74 10.26 -6.08
C GLU A 97 7.74 9.87 -4.59
N GLN A 98 7.58 8.57 -4.29
CA GLN A 98 7.57 8.07 -2.92
C GLN A 98 8.95 8.24 -2.25
N MET A 99 10.03 7.98 -2.98
CA MET A 99 11.40 8.16 -2.52
C MET A 99 11.73 9.63 -2.22
N ARG A 100 11.25 10.55 -3.06
CA ARG A 100 11.34 12.00 -2.83
C ARG A 100 10.58 12.41 -1.57
N ALA A 101 9.35 11.95 -1.38
CA ALA A 101 8.55 12.25 -0.20
C ALA A 101 9.22 11.77 1.11
N MET A 102 9.80 10.56 1.09
CA MET A 102 10.57 10.04 2.24
C MET A 102 11.84 10.86 2.53
N THR A 103 12.51 11.35 1.49
CA THR A 103 13.69 12.22 1.61
C THR A 103 13.35 13.58 2.22
N GLU A 104 12.22 14.17 1.83
CA GLU A 104 11.75 15.46 2.33
C GLU A 104 11.38 15.39 3.81
N MET A 105 10.70 14.32 4.25
CA MET A 105 10.39 14.11 5.68
C MET A 105 11.63 13.97 6.57
N GLU A 106 12.67 13.27 6.10
CA GLU A 106 13.95 13.20 6.83
C GLU A 106 14.61 14.59 6.92
N ARG A 107 14.39 15.45 5.92
CA ARG A 107 14.85 16.85 5.94
C ARG A 107 14.17 17.65 7.04
N GLU A 108 12.85 17.60 7.14
CA GLU A 108 12.05 18.31 8.15
C GLU A 108 12.35 17.85 9.58
N LYS A 109 12.45 16.53 9.81
CA LYS A 109 12.81 15.98 11.13
C LYS A 109 14.21 16.42 11.58
N THR A 110 15.18 16.40 10.66
CA THR A 110 16.53 16.86 10.97
C THR A 110 16.55 18.35 11.30
N GLN A 111 15.75 19.17 10.61
CA GLN A 111 15.67 20.61 10.88
C GLN A 111 15.11 20.90 12.28
N ARG A 112 14.16 20.08 12.77
CA ARG A 112 13.63 20.16 14.15
C ARG A 112 14.62 19.68 15.21
N ILE A 113 15.53 18.75 14.87
CA ILE A 113 16.56 18.23 15.78
C ILE A 113 17.80 19.14 15.83
N CYS A 114 18.19 19.77 14.73
CA CYS A 114 19.32 20.71 14.64
C CYS A 114 19.12 21.98 15.48
N LEU A 115 17.88 22.34 15.82
CA LEU A 115 17.57 23.41 16.77
C LEU A 115 17.97 23.08 18.22
N ARG A 116 18.40 21.84 18.53
CA ARG A 116 18.59 21.37 19.92
C ARG A 116 19.91 20.67 20.27
N LYS A 117 20.85 20.39 19.35
CA LYS A 117 22.15 19.81 19.75
C LYS A 117 23.28 20.08 18.75
N LYS A 118 24.30 20.83 19.18
CA LYS A 118 25.63 20.87 18.55
C LYS A 118 26.27 19.49 18.68
N ARG A 119 26.39 18.74 17.59
CA ARG A 119 27.37 17.65 17.46
C ARG A 119 27.90 17.58 16.03
N ASN A 120 29.22 17.54 15.94
CA ASN A 120 29.99 17.43 14.71
C ASN A 120 30.00 15.97 14.25
N THR A 121 29.09 15.62 13.34
CA THR A 121 29.24 14.42 12.52
C THR A 121 29.02 14.86 11.09
N THR A 122 30.01 14.61 10.23
CA THR A 122 29.96 14.90 8.79
C THR A 122 28.68 14.30 8.20
N PRO A 123 27.78 15.12 7.64
CA PRO A 123 26.49 14.63 7.20
C PRO A 123 26.67 13.88 5.88
N ILE A 124 26.54 12.55 5.90
CA ILE A 124 26.22 11.79 4.69
C ILE A 124 25.00 12.47 4.05
N PRO A 125 25.04 12.82 2.76
CA PRO A 125 23.91 13.46 2.08
C PRO A 125 22.62 12.66 2.32
N LYS A 126 21.58 13.32 2.84
CA LYS A 126 20.34 12.67 3.31
C LYS A 126 19.65 11.85 2.22
N ARG A 127 19.77 12.28 0.96
CA ARG A 127 19.30 11.56 -0.23
C ARG A 127 19.99 10.19 -0.36
N ILE A 128 21.32 10.16 -0.22
CA ILE A 128 22.12 8.93 -0.25
C ILE A 128 21.68 7.96 0.86
N ARG A 129 21.29 8.45 2.05
CA ARG A 129 20.78 7.60 3.13
C ARG A 129 19.44 6.94 2.76
N VAL A 130 18.51 7.67 2.14
CA VAL A 130 17.22 7.13 1.69
C VAL A 130 17.41 6.15 0.53
N ASP A 131 18.21 6.52 -0.47
CA ASP A 131 18.47 5.68 -1.64
C ASP A 131 19.13 4.36 -1.21
N THR A 132 20.09 4.41 -0.28
CA THR A 132 20.77 3.21 0.26
C THR A 132 19.83 2.36 1.10
N GLU A 133 18.97 2.99 1.91
CA GLU A 133 17.99 2.26 2.71
C GLU A 133 16.92 1.58 1.85
N MET A 134 16.40 2.29 0.85
CA MET A 134 15.41 1.78 -0.09
C MET A 134 15.99 0.66 -0.95
N SER A 135 17.24 0.82 -1.43
CA SER A 135 17.94 -0.24 -2.16
C SER A 135 18.09 -1.51 -1.31
N ARG A 136 18.42 -1.37 -0.02
CA ARG A 136 18.49 -2.52 0.90
C ARG A 136 17.12 -3.16 1.12
N TYR A 137 16.07 -2.36 1.33
CA TYR A 137 14.69 -2.87 1.47
C TYR A 137 14.24 -3.69 0.24
N LEU A 138 14.51 -3.17 -0.96
CA LEU A 138 14.19 -3.84 -2.22
C LEU A 138 15.00 -5.13 -2.43
N GLN A 139 16.18 -5.26 -1.81
CA GLN A 139 17.04 -6.45 -1.89
C GLN A 139 16.72 -7.54 -0.85
N GLU A 140 15.90 -7.26 0.17
CA GLU A 140 15.50 -8.29 1.14
C GLU A 140 14.66 -9.39 0.46
N GLU A 141 14.24 -10.41 1.19
CA GLU A 141 13.21 -11.35 0.72
C GLU A 141 11.80 -10.78 0.93
N ALA A 142 10.86 -11.11 0.04
CA ALA A 142 9.47 -10.70 0.21
C ALA A 142 8.89 -11.36 1.47
N LEU A 143 8.11 -10.60 2.23
CA LEU A 143 7.45 -11.14 3.41
C LEU A 143 6.37 -12.15 2.99
N ASP A 144 6.18 -13.18 3.80
CA ASP A 144 5.10 -14.15 3.63
C ASP A 144 3.74 -13.43 3.42
N PRO A 145 2.92 -13.80 2.41
CA PRO A 145 1.66 -13.12 2.11
C PRO A 145 0.66 -13.10 3.28
N HIS A 146 0.73 -14.08 4.18
CA HIS A 146 -0.16 -14.22 5.34
C HIS A 146 0.40 -13.57 6.61
N ALA A 147 1.65 -13.11 6.60
CA ALA A 147 2.25 -12.42 7.74
C ALA A 147 1.74 -10.97 7.87
N ASP A 148 1.77 -10.44 9.10
CA ASP A 148 1.41 -9.06 9.38
C ASP A 148 2.57 -8.10 9.06
N PRO A 149 2.46 -7.25 8.02
CA PRO A 149 3.51 -6.31 7.65
C PRO A 149 3.74 -5.22 8.71
N LEU A 150 2.78 -4.94 9.61
CA LEU A 150 2.99 -4.00 10.71
C LEU A 150 3.94 -4.57 11.77
N VAL A 151 3.83 -5.86 12.06
CA VAL A 151 4.76 -6.54 12.97
C VAL A 151 6.15 -6.51 12.35
N TRP A 152 6.25 -6.83 11.05
CA TRP A 152 7.52 -6.74 10.33
C TRP A 152 8.13 -5.33 10.39
N TRP A 153 7.35 -4.28 10.12
CA TRP A 153 7.84 -2.91 10.20
C TRP A 153 8.28 -2.51 11.62
N ARG A 154 7.60 -3.00 12.65
CA ARG A 154 7.97 -2.76 14.05
C ARG A 154 9.33 -3.36 14.37
N ASP A 155 9.55 -4.60 13.97
CA ASP A 155 10.78 -5.34 14.26
C ASP A 155 11.96 -4.83 13.43
N ASN A 156 11.68 -4.32 12.22
CA ASN A 156 12.69 -3.83 11.29
C ASN A 156 12.90 -2.30 11.33
N ASN A 157 12.23 -1.58 12.25
CA ASN A 157 12.33 -0.12 12.35
C ASN A 157 13.76 0.39 12.64
N ALA A 158 14.59 -0.40 13.32
CA ALA A 158 16.00 -0.07 13.52
C ALA A 158 16.83 -0.20 12.21
N ARG A 159 16.44 -1.11 11.32
CA ARG A 159 17.11 -1.38 10.02
C ARG A 159 16.65 -0.40 8.94
N PHE A 160 15.36 -0.07 8.93
CA PHE A 160 14.68 0.75 7.92
C PHE A 160 13.85 1.90 8.52
N PRO A 161 14.50 2.84 9.24
CA PRO A 161 13.81 3.91 9.96
C PRO A 161 13.14 4.95 9.04
N VAL A 162 13.50 5.05 7.76
CA VAL A 162 12.89 5.96 6.79
C VAL A 162 11.71 5.27 6.10
N ALA A 163 11.87 4.02 5.67
CA ALA A 163 10.80 3.28 5.01
C ALA A 163 9.60 3.01 5.96
N CYS A 164 9.87 2.71 7.24
CA CYS A 164 8.83 2.62 8.29
C CYS A 164 7.95 3.88 8.43
N LYS A 165 8.51 5.05 8.12
CA LYS A 165 7.77 6.32 8.22
C LYS A 165 7.01 6.59 6.93
N GLY A 166 7.56 6.21 5.79
CA GLY A 166 6.88 6.28 4.50
C GLY A 166 5.57 5.49 4.50
N SER A 167 5.53 4.33 5.17
CA SER A 167 4.30 3.54 5.33
C SER A 167 3.27 4.18 6.26
N ALA A 168 3.68 5.06 7.18
CA ALA A 168 2.79 5.77 8.10
C ALA A 168 2.12 7.03 7.50
N GLN A 169 2.51 7.46 6.30
CA GLN A 169 1.99 8.64 5.59
C GLN A 169 0.69 8.35 4.83
N ILE A 170 0.31 7.08 4.70
CA ILE A 170 -0.93 6.65 4.05
C ILE A 170 -2.11 7.10 4.94
N PRO A 171 -3.15 7.75 4.39
CA PRO A 171 -4.23 8.33 5.18
C PRO A 171 -4.90 7.28 6.10
N ASP A 172 -5.32 7.71 7.29
CA ASP A 172 -5.74 6.83 8.40
C ASP A 172 -6.93 5.91 8.07
N ASN A 173 -7.72 6.23 7.03
CA ASN A 173 -8.80 5.37 6.51
C ASN A 173 -8.30 4.17 5.68
N LEU A 174 -7.04 4.22 5.23
CA LEU A 174 -6.32 3.18 4.49
C LEU A 174 -5.19 2.57 5.33
N ARG A 175 -5.02 3.04 6.56
CA ARG A 175 -4.04 2.54 7.51
C ARG A 175 -4.55 1.25 8.14
N TYR A 176 -3.68 0.25 8.15
CA TYR A 176 -3.81 -1.03 8.84
C TYR A 176 -4.57 -0.90 10.17
N LYS A 177 -5.82 -1.38 10.21
CA LYS A 177 -6.55 -1.55 11.46
C LYS A 177 -6.27 -2.96 11.97
N HIS A 178 -5.42 -3.06 12.98
CA HIS A 178 -5.69 -4.01 14.06
C HIS A 178 -5.61 -3.30 15.40
N SER A 179 -6.67 -3.48 16.16
CA SER A 179 -6.82 -3.03 17.53
C SER A 179 -5.69 -3.62 18.38
N ILE A 180 -4.99 -2.76 19.13
CA ILE A 180 -4.71 -2.87 20.58
C ILE A 180 -3.53 -1.95 20.93
N GLY A 181 -3.74 -1.12 21.97
CA GLY A 181 -2.64 -0.70 22.86
C GLY A 181 -2.27 0.78 22.87
N THR A 182 -3.16 1.60 23.45
CA THR A 182 -2.80 2.78 24.26
C THR A 182 -1.68 3.70 23.77
N CYS A 183 -2.04 4.78 23.07
CA CYS A 183 -1.43 6.09 23.32
C CYS A 183 -2.53 7.14 23.47
N LEU A 184 -2.95 7.30 24.72
CA LEU A 184 -4.04 8.15 25.21
C LEU A 184 -3.84 9.67 25.02
N GLN A 185 -3.00 10.11 24.07
CA GLN A 185 -2.69 11.54 23.90
C GLN A 185 -3.28 12.21 22.65
N CYS A 186 -3.87 11.47 21.70
CA CYS A 186 -4.44 12.10 20.49
C CYS A 186 -5.97 12.19 20.48
N SER A 187 -6.65 11.89 21.60
CA SER A 187 -8.10 11.74 21.65
C SER A 187 -8.93 13.03 21.83
N ARG A 188 -8.31 14.22 21.83
CA ARG A 188 -9.06 15.49 21.99
C ARG A 188 -9.36 16.24 20.71
N LYS A 189 -8.74 15.91 19.57
CA LYS A 189 -8.90 16.68 18.33
C LYS A 189 -9.82 16.07 17.27
N CYS A 190 -10.21 14.79 17.42
CA CYS A 190 -11.11 14.13 16.48
C CYS A 190 -12.60 14.20 16.88
N ARG A 191 -12.94 14.72 18.06
CA ARG A 191 -14.35 14.86 18.48
C ARG A 191 -15.06 16.03 17.79
N ASP A 192 -14.30 17.05 17.38
CA ASP A 192 -14.89 18.30 16.87
C ASP A 192 -15.12 18.31 15.35
N ILE A 193 -14.78 17.24 14.63
CA ILE A 193 -14.93 17.17 13.17
C ILE A 193 -16.24 16.49 12.73
N PHE A 194 -16.92 15.75 13.62
CA PHE A 194 -18.14 14.98 13.28
C PHE A 194 -19.43 15.43 13.98
N GLN A 195 -19.46 16.63 14.57
CA GLN A 195 -20.69 17.18 15.18
C GLN A 195 -21.30 18.39 14.47
N GLY A 196 -20.99 18.61 13.19
CA GLY A 196 -21.61 19.73 12.49
C GLY A 196 -21.52 19.63 10.98
N ILE A 197 -22.36 18.79 10.38
CA ILE A 197 -22.94 19.10 9.07
C ILE A 197 -24.43 18.75 9.14
N PRO A 198 -25.33 19.70 8.82
CA PRO A 198 -26.79 19.59 8.96
C PRO A 198 -27.43 18.55 8.05
#